data_AF-A0AA42ZKQ5-F1
#
_entry.id   AF-A0AA42ZKQ5-F1
#
_cell.length_a   1.000
_cell.length_b   1.000
_cell.length_c   1.000
_cell.angle_alpha   90.00
_cell.angle_beta   90.00
_cell.angle_gamma   90.00
#
_symmetry.space_group_name_H-M   'P 1'
#
loop_
_entity.id
_entity.type
_entity.pdbx_description
1 polymer ?
#
loop_
_entity_poly.entity_id
_entity_poly.type
_entity_poly.pdbx_seq_one_letter_code
_entity_poly.pdbx_strand_id
1 'polypeptide(L)'
;MTDSFFRDDPKEKPTGEVPGLDGSAKAGAETESTGRFTSDEGRMAAIMAYIPLLCFVPLLSMKENKEARFHARQGVLLFLIELVAVLFLVDAISDLVFKGILIGAAALSVAGIVFAVQGRNYRLPIIGDLADKAKL
;
A
#
# COMPACT_ATOMS: atom_id res chain seq x y z
N MET A 1 -4.99 -70.09 -11.21
CA MET A 1 -6.36 -69.99 -10.66
C MET A 1 -6.38 -70.60 -9.27
N THR A 2 -6.46 -69.77 -8.23
CA THR A 2 -7.18 -70.07 -6.99
C THR A 2 -7.36 -68.76 -6.24
N ASP A 3 -8.62 -68.48 -5.94
CA ASP A 3 -9.22 -67.20 -5.68
C ASP A 3 -8.92 -66.58 -4.31
N SER A 4 -8.90 -65.24 -4.31
CA SER A 4 -9.70 -64.39 -3.42
C SER A 4 -9.83 -64.84 -1.97
N PHE A 5 -8.80 -64.55 -1.17
CA PHE A 5 -8.81 -64.82 0.27
C PHE A 5 -9.09 -63.60 1.16
N PHE A 6 -9.23 -62.38 0.61
CA PHE A 6 -9.67 -61.23 1.39
C PHE A 6 -10.71 -60.42 0.62
N ARG A 7 -11.92 -60.48 1.15
CA ARG A 7 -13.13 -59.76 0.75
C ARG A 7 -12.99 -58.29 1.19
N ASP A 8 -13.50 -57.37 0.36
CA ASP A 8 -13.82 -56.00 0.77
C ASP A 8 -15.00 -56.03 1.75
N ASP A 9 -14.75 -55.71 3.02
CA ASP A 9 -15.78 -55.33 3.99
C ASP A 9 -15.91 -53.80 4.02
N PRO A 10 -17.04 -53.22 3.58
CA PRO A 10 -17.25 -51.78 3.64
C PRO A 10 -17.85 -51.45 5.00
N LYS A 11 -17.01 -51.13 5.98
CA LYS A 11 -17.28 -50.26 7.17
C LYS A 11 -16.29 -50.59 8.28
N GLU A 12 -15.19 -49.85 8.34
CA GLU A 12 -14.59 -49.34 9.60
C GLU A 12 -13.36 -48.49 9.23
N LYS A 13 -13.48 -47.17 9.38
CA LYS A 13 -12.34 -46.25 9.25
C LYS A 13 -11.45 -46.42 10.48
N PRO A 14 -10.13 -46.67 10.35
CA PRO A 14 -9.24 -46.55 11.49
C PRO A 14 -9.16 -45.07 11.88
N THR A 15 -9.90 -44.71 12.93
CA THR A 15 -9.86 -43.41 13.61
C THR A 15 -8.54 -43.28 14.35
N GLY A 16 -7.52 -42.79 13.65
CA GLY A 16 -6.27 -42.32 14.21
C GLY A 16 -6.21 -40.79 14.16
N GLU A 17 -7.13 -40.11 14.85
CA GLU A 17 -6.97 -38.67 15.11
C GLU A 17 -5.95 -38.50 16.25
N VAL A 18 -4.71 -38.19 15.89
CA VAL A 18 -3.75 -37.57 16.80
C VAL A 18 -4.21 -36.13 17.06
N PRO A 19 -4.49 -35.72 18.32
CA PRO A 19 -4.82 -34.33 18.61
C PRO A 19 -3.58 -33.45 18.41
N GLY A 20 -3.55 -32.69 17.31
CA GLY A 20 -2.59 -31.63 17.09
C GLY A 20 -2.85 -30.47 18.04
N LEU A 21 -2.03 -30.35 19.08
CA LEU A 21 -1.96 -29.19 19.96
C LEU A 21 -0.72 -28.36 19.59
N ASP A 22 -0.81 -27.59 18.52
CA ASP A 22 0.07 -26.45 18.28
C ASP A 22 -0.81 -25.20 18.05
N GLY A 23 -0.92 -24.44 19.13
CA GLY A 23 -1.71 -23.23 19.15
C GLY A 23 -1.15 -22.13 18.25
N SER A 24 -2.04 -21.19 17.97
CA SER A 24 -1.69 -19.77 17.83
C SER A 24 -0.74 -19.40 16.70
N ALA A 25 -1.22 -19.51 15.46
CA ALA A 25 -0.76 -18.64 14.37
C ALA A 25 -1.86 -18.41 13.31
N LYS A 26 -3.06 -18.00 13.76
CA LYS A 26 -4.00 -17.29 12.87
C LYS A 26 -3.81 -15.79 13.06
N ALA A 27 -2.94 -15.20 12.25
CA ALA A 27 -3.05 -13.81 11.82
C ALA A 27 -2.05 -13.56 10.68
N GLY A 28 -2.58 -13.47 9.46
CA GLY A 28 -2.03 -12.59 8.42
C GLY A 28 -0.69 -12.96 7.82
N ALA A 29 -0.57 -14.17 7.27
CA ALA A 29 0.37 -14.41 6.17
C ALA A 29 -0.21 -13.83 4.87
N GLU A 30 -0.22 -12.50 4.75
CA GLU A 30 -0.45 -11.78 3.48
C GLU A 30 0.61 -10.68 3.37
N THR A 31 1.86 -11.13 3.18
CA THR A 31 2.89 -10.28 2.55
C THR A 31 2.67 -10.40 1.04
N GLU A 32 1.64 -9.73 0.51
CA GLU A 32 1.30 -9.81 -0.92
C GLU A 32 2.10 -8.80 -1.75
N SER A 33 2.95 -9.33 -2.63
CA SER A 33 3.53 -8.70 -3.83
C SER A 33 4.38 -7.43 -3.61
N THR A 34 5.67 -7.61 -3.33
CA THR A 34 6.72 -6.66 -3.77
C THR A 34 6.87 -6.72 -5.30
N GLY A 35 5.81 -6.40 -6.02
CA GLY A 35 5.79 -6.32 -7.48
C GLY A 35 6.42 -5.00 -7.91
N ARG A 36 7.62 -5.06 -8.49
CA ARG A 36 8.19 -3.90 -9.16
C ARG A 36 7.27 -3.51 -10.34
N PHE A 37 6.98 -2.22 -10.55
CA PHE A 37 6.15 -1.80 -11.68
C PHE A 37 6.69 -2.37 -12.98
N THR A 38 5.82 -3.01 -13.75
CA THR A 38 6.16 -3.64 -15.03
C THR A 38 6.03 -2.68 -16.21
N SER A 39 5.32 -1.56 -16.05
CA SER A 39 5.10 -0.56 -17.09
C SER A 39 5.74 0.80 -16.76
N ASP A 40 6.23 1.47 -17.80
CA ASP A 40 6.77 2.82 -17.67
C ASP A 40 5.68 3.86 -17.40
N GLU A 41 4.47 3.64 -17.92
CA GLU A 41 3.31 4.49 -17.63
C GLU A 41 2.98 4.49 -16.13
N GLY A 42 2.95 3.31 -15.49
CA GLY A 42 2.72 3.21 -14.04
C GLY A 42 3.80 3.92 -13.23
N ARG A 43 5.07 3.80 -13.66
CA ARG A 43 6.20 4.49 -13.03
C ARG A 43 6.07 6.01 -13.15
N MET A 44 5.76 6.51 -14.34
CA MET A 44 5.62 7.94 -14.57
C MET A 44 4.42 8.51 -13.81
N ALA A 45 3.30 7.79 -13.77
CA ALA A 45 2.14 8.13 -12.96
C ALA A 45 2.49 8.22 -11.46
N ALA A 46 3.22 7.23 -10.95
CA ALA A 46 3.67 7.18 -9.57
C ALA A 46 4.62 8.34 -9.20
N ILE A 47 5.51 8.75 -10.10
CA ILE A 47 6.39 9.91 -9.90
C ILE A 47 5.59 11.21 -9.87
N MET A 48 4.72 11.43 -10.87
CA MET A 48 3.88 12.63 -10.96
C MET A 48 2.97 12.79 -9.73
N ALA A 49 2.51 11.67 -9.16
CA ALA A 49 1.67 11.66 -7.98
C ALA A 49 2.28 12.40 -6.77
N TYR A 50 3.61 12.45 -6.64
CA TYR A 50 4.27 13.10 -5.50
C TYR A 50 4.68 14.55 -5.77
N ILE A 51 4.47 15.06 -6.98
CA ILE A 51 4.77 16.45 -7.30
C ILE A 51 3.51 17.29 -7.01
N PRO A 52 3.60 18.38 -6.23
CA PRO A 52 2.47 19.24 -5.91
C PRO A 52 1.73 19.70 -7.19
N LEU A 53 0.40 19.77 -7.13
CA LEU A 53 -0.53 19.99 -8.26
C LEU A 53 -0.54 18.92 -9.36
N LEU A 54 0.62 18.38 -9.73
CA LEU A 54 0.75 17.30 -10.70
C LEU A 54 0.11 16.00 -10.21
N CYS A 55 -0.04 15.82 -8.90
CA CYS A 55 -0.74 14.68 -8.29
C CYS A 55 -2.17 14.45 -8.81
N PHE A 56 -2.84 15.50 -9.30
CA PHE A 56 -4.17 15.39 -9.89
C PHE A 56 -4.18 14.79 -11.29
N VAL A 57 -3.07 14.84 -12.03
CA VAL A 57 -2.97 14.24 -13.38
C VAL A 57 -3.16 12.73 -13.34
N PRO A 58 -2.37 11.93 -12.60
CA PRO A 58 -2.60 10.49 -12.51
C PRO A 58 -3.94 10.16 -11.84
N LEU A 59 -4.42 10.99 -10.90
CA LEU A 59 -5.71 10.81 -10.25
C LEU A 59 -6.90 10.89 -11.25
N LEU A 60 -6.89 11.89 -12.12
CA LEU A 60 -8.01 12.21 -12.99
C LEU A 60 -7.92 11.53 -14.36
N SER A 61 -6.70 11.34 -14.87
CA SER A 61 -6.46 10.88 -16.24
C SER A 61 -6.05 9.41 -16.34
N MET A 62 -5.61 8.77 -15.26
CA MET A 62 -5.05 7.40 -15.28
C MET A 62 -5.80 6.45 -14.33
N LYS A 63 -7.13 6.54 -14.30
CA LYS A 63 -8.01 5.84 -13.35
C LYS A 63 -7.95 4.30 -13.44
N GLU A 64 -7.62 3.75 -14.60
CA GLU A 64 -7.51 2.30 -14.79
C GLU A 64 -6.16 1.75 -14.30
N ASN A 65 -5.17 2.63 -14.07
CA ASN A 65 -3.84 2.23 -13.62
C ASN A 65 -3.80 2.13 -12.09
N LYS A 66 -3.52 0.93 -11.58
CA LYS A 66 -3.48 0.63 -10.14
C LYS A 66 -2.39 1.44 -9.42
N GLU A 67 -1.21 1.56 -10.02
CA GLU A 67 -0.07 2.31 -9.48
C GLU A 67 -0.40 3.80 -9.43
N ALA A 68 -1.00 4.33 -10.51
CA ALA A 68 -1.46 5.71 -10.58
C ALA A 68 -2.43 6.02 -9.43
N ARG A 69 -3.43 5.16 -9.19
CA ARG A 69 -4.41 5.35 -8.10
C ARG A 69 -3.76 5.25 -6.72
N PHE A 70 -2.90 4.28 -6.51
CA PHE A 70 -2.23 4.07 -5.23
C PHE A 70 -1.35 5.27 -4.84
N HIS A 71 -0.53 5.76 -5.76
CA HIS A 71 0.35 6.88 -5.50
C HIS A 71 -0.40 8.21 -5.50
N ALA A 72 -1.39 8.41 -6.40
CA ALA A 72 -2.14 9.68 -6.48
C ALA A 72 -2.93 9.98 -5.20
N ARG A 73 -3.51 8.97 -4.54
CA ARG A 73 -4.22 9.18 -3.26
C ARG A 73 -3.29 9.72 -2.16
N GLN A 74 -2.10 9.12 -2.04
CA GLN A 74 -1.09 9.59 -1.09
C GLN A 74 -0.57 10.99 -1.47
N GLY A 75 -0.36 11.21 -2.77
CA GLY A 75 0.04 12.48 -3.35
C GLY A 75 -0.91 13.64 -3.08
N VAL A 76 -2.22 13.41 -3.30
CA VAL A 76 -3.27 14.39 -3.02
C VAL A 76 -3.30 14.74 -1.54
N LEU A 77 -3.20 13.74 -0.67
CA LEU A 77 -3.19 14.01 0.77
C LEU A 77 -1.96 14.81 1.21
N LEU A 78 -0.77 14.47 0.68
CA LEU A 78 0.45 15.27 0.89
C LEU A 78 0.26 16.70 0.42
N PHE A 79 -0.27 16.90 -0.79
CA PHE A 79 -0.54 18.22 -1.34
C PHE A 79 -1.51 19.02 -0.47
N LEU A 80 -2.56 18.39 0.08
CA LEU A 80 -3.49 19.07 0.99
C LEU A 80 -2.80 19.52 2.29
N ILE A 81 -1.88 18.70 2.82
CA ILE A 81 -1.08 19.07 4.01
C ILE A 81 -0.16 20.24 3.68
N GLU A 82 0.52 20.21 2.54
CA GLU A 82 1.39 21.30 2.08
C GLU A 82 0.59 22.59 1.87
N LEU A 83 -0.58 22.49 1.22
CA LEU A 83 -1.47 23.63 0.97
C LEU A 83 -1.91 24.27 2.28
N VAL A 84 -2.36 23.48 3.24
CA VAL A 84 -2.73 23.98 4.58
C VAL A 84 -1.51 24.64 5.22
N ALA A 85 -0.35 24.00 5.21
CA ALA A 85 0.84 24.55 5.86
C ALA A 85 1.30 25.89 5.24
N VAL A 86 1.21 26.06 3.92
CA VAL A 86 1.50 27.35 3.26
C VAL A 86 0.49 28.42 3.66
N LEU A 87 -0.80 28.10 3.76
CA LEU A 87 -1.83 29.08 4.11
C LEU A 87 -1.70 29.64 5.54
N PHE A 88 -1.13 28.87 6.47
CA PHE A 88 -0.92 29.29 7.86
C PHE A 88 0.47 29.88 8.14
N LEU A 89 1.27 30.09 7.10
CA LEU A 89 2.63 30.66 7.17
C LEU A 89 2.64 32.21 7.24
N VAL A 90 1.70 32.80 7.98
CA VAL A 90 1.49 34.26 8.03
C VAL A 90 2.08 34.89 9.30
N ASP A 91 2.05 34.17 10.43
CA ASP A 91 2.51 34.70 11.73
C ASP A 91 3.86 34.10 12.15
N ALA A 92 4.75 34.93 12.71
CA ALA A 92 6.10 34.53 13.12
C ALA A 92 6.14 33.39 14.16
N ILE A 93 5.07 33.20 14.95
CA ILE A 93 4.95 32.14 15.95
C ILE A 93 4.47 30.82 15.32
N SER A 94 3.62 30.88 14.29
CA SER A 94 3.19 29.69 13.54
C SER A 94 4.24 29.21 12.54
N ASP A 95 5.15 30.10 12.16
CA ASP A 95 6.20 29.90 11.16
C ASP A 95 7.06 28.65 11.40
N LEU A 96 7.55 28.41 12.62
CA LEU A 96 8.43 27.26 12.88
C LEU A 96 7.71 25.91 12.70
N VAL A 97 6.46 25.82 13.18
CA VAL A 97 5.68 24.58 13.11
C VAL A 97 5.31 24.27 11.67
N PHE A 98 4.76 25.24 10.94
CA PHE A 98 4.34 25.03 9.55
C PHE A 98 5.53 24.85 8.59
N LYS A 99 6.67 25.50 8.84
CA LYS A 99 7.93 25.17 8.14
C LYS A 99 8.37 23.74 8.39
N GLY A 100 8.31 23.27 9.63
CA GLY A 100 8.61 21.88 9.98
C GLY A 100 7.71 20.90 9.23
N ILE A 101 6.41 21.19 9.16
CA ILE A 101 5.44 20.40 8.40
C ILE A 101 5.78 20.39 6.90
N LEU A 102 6.09 21.55 6.31
CA LEU A 102 6.47 21.63 4.89
C LEU A 102 7.74 20.82 4.58
N ILE A 103 8.76 20.92 5.44
CA ILE A 103 10.00 20.15 5.28
C ILE A 103 9.70 18.64 5.39
N GLY A 104 8.88 18.24 6.36
CA GLY A 104 8.46 16.84 6.52
C GLY A 104 7.66 16.32 5.32
N ALA A 105 6.69 17.10 4.83
CA ALA A 105 5.89 16.76 3.65
C ALA A 105 6.76 16.65 2.40
N ALA A 106 7.68 17.59 2.19
CA ALA A 106 8.64 17.54 1.08
C ALA A 106 9.54 16.30 1.17
N ALA A 107 10.01 15.94 2.37
CA ALA A 107 10.81 14.73 2.57
C ALA A 107 10.02 13.45 2.24
N LEU A 108 8.74 13.40 2.63
CA LEU A 108 7.84 12.28 2.30
C LEU A 108 7.54 12.22 0.80
N SER A 109 7.33 13.36 0.15
CA SER A 109 7.20 13.45 -1.31
C SER A 109 8.44 12.87 -2.01
N VAL A 110 9.64 13.29 -1.62
CA VAL A 110 10.90 12.76 -2.17
C VAL A 110 11.03 11.27 -1.92
N ALA A 111 10.71 10.77 -0.72
CA ALA A 111 10.71 9.34 -0.43
C ALA A 111 9.74 8.58 -1.36
N GLY A 112 8.54 9.11 -1.56
CA GLY A 112 7.56 8.58 -2.51
C GLY A 112 8.12 8.48 -3.93
N ILE A 113 8.76 9.54 -4.43
CA ILE A 113 9.42 9.56 -5.75
C ILE A 113 10.52 8.50 -5.82
N VAL A 114 11.36 8.36 -4.80
CA VAL A 114 12.44 7.36 -4.77
C VAL A 114 11.87 5.95 -4.88
N PHE A 115 10.81 5.63 -4.12
CA PHE A 115 10.16 4.32 -4.22
C PHE A 115 9.44 4.14 -5.56
N ALA A 116 8.82 5.18 -6.12
CA ALA A 116 8.21 5.14 -7.45
C ALA A 116 9.25 4.83 -8.54
N VAL A 117 10.43 5.47 -8.50
CA VAL A 117 11.56 5.20 -9.41
C VAL A 117 12.04 3.75 -9.28
N GLN A 118 12.08 3.22 -8.05
CA GLN A 118 12.39 1.81 -7.79
C GLN A 118 11.28 0.84 -8.22
N GLY A 119 10.15 1.39 -8.67
CA GLY A 119 8.97 0.67 -9.10
C GLY A 119 8.17 0.06 -7.94
N ARG A 120 8.20 0.64 -6.75
CA ARG A 120 7.61 0.03 -5.55
C ARG A 120 6.40 0.82 -5.08
N ASN A 121 5.31 0.10 -4.80
CA ASN A 121 4.18 0.61 -4.02
C ASN A 121 4.58 0.73 -2.56
N TYR A 122 5.21 1.85 -2.22
CA TYR A 122 5.51 2.17 -0.83
C TYR A 122 4.38 3.01 -0.23
N ARG A 123 3.84 2.53 0.90
CA ARG A 123 2.94 3.32 1.74
C ARG A 123 3.78 4.26 2.61
N LEU A 124 3.63 5.56 2.40
CA LEU A 124 4.29 6.56 3.24
C LEU A 124 3.74 6.49 4.67
N PRO A 125 4.59 6.62 5.69
CA PRO A 125 4.14 6.60 7.08
C PRO A 125 3.15 7.75 7.33
N ILE A 126 2.09 7.48 8.09
CA ILE A 126 0.98 8.40 8.41
C ILE A 126 0.10 8.72 7.19
N ILE A 127 0.69 9.13 6.07
CA ILE A 127 0.00 9.51 4.82
C ILE A 127 -0.71 8.32 4.19
N GLY A 128 -0.07 7.15 4.13
CA GLY A 128 -0.65 5.95 3.54
C GLY A 128 -1.94 5.52 4.24
N ASP A 129 -1.92 5.49 5.58
CA ASP A 129 -3.08 5.10 6.39
C ASP A 129 -4.22 6.13 6.30
N LEU A 130 -3.88 7.42 6.25
CA LEU A 130 -4.88 8.48 6.09
C LEU A 130 -5.48 8.47 4.68
N ALA A 131 -4.67 8.23 3.65
CA ALA A 131 -5.12 8.14 2.27
C ALA A 131 -6.04 6.93 2.03
N ASP A 132 -5.80 5.81 2.71
CA ASP A 132 -6.67 4.63 2.64
C ASP A 132 -8.02 4.85 3.35
N LYS A 133 -8.03 5.67 4.42
CA LYS A 133 -9.26 6.04 5.15
C LYS A 133 -10.08 7.11 4.42
N ALA A 134 -9.40 8.05 3.77
CA ALA A 134 -10.04 9.01 2.91
C ALA A 134 -10.56 8.24 1.69
N LYS A 135 -11.89 8.21 1.47
CA LYS A 135 -12.52 7.53 0.33
C LYS A 135 -12.28 8.31 -0.99
N LEU A 136 -11.01 8.54 -1.32
CA LEU A 136 -10.50 9.24 -2.50
C LEU A 136 -10.39 8.32 -3.71
#